data_AF-A0A496YN70-F1
#
_entry.id   AF-A0A496YN70-F1
#
_cell.length_a   1.000
_cell.length_b   1.000
_cell.length_c   1.000
_cell.angle_alpha   90.00
_cell.angle_beta   90.00
_cell.angle_gamma   90.00
#
_symmetry.space_group_name_H-M   'P 1'
#
loop_
_entity.id
_entity.type
_entity.pdbx_description
1 polymer ?
#
loop_
_entity_poly.entity_id
_entity_poly.type
_entity_poly.pdbx_seq_one_letter_code
_entity_poly.pdbx_strand_id
1 'polypeptide(L)' 'MGEIKTGKDVLALVKAEEIEVIDLRFMDFPGLWQHFSIPARELDEDTFEGGVGFDGSSIRGWQAINESDMLVKP' A
#
# COMPACT_ATOMS: atom_id res chain seq x y z
N MET A 1 -18.18 -6.41 -12.63
CA MET A 1 -17.43 -5.94 -11.46
C MET A 1 -17.99 -4.60 -11.07
N GLY A 2 -18.57 -4.49 -9.87
CA GLY A 2 -19.00 -3.20 -9.34
C GLY A 2 -17.79 -2.27 -9.24
N GLU A 3 -18.01 -0.99 -9.46
CA GLU A 3 -16.96 0.02 -9.42
C GLU A 3 -16.49 0.18 -7.96
N ILE A 4 -15.34 -0.42 -7.62
CA ILE A 4 -14.72 -0.27 -6.30
C ILE A 4 -14.08 1.11 -6.26
N LYS A 5 -14.60 2.01 -5.43
CA LYS A 5 -14.16 3.42 -5.41
C LYS A 5 -13.64 3.89 -4.06
N THR A 6 -14.07 3.26 -2.98
CA THR A 6 -13.74 3.68 -1.61
C THR A 6 -12.97 2.60 -0.87
N GLY A 7 -12.22 2.99 0.17
CA GLY A 7 -11.55 2.02 1.05
C GLY A 7 -12.54 1.03 1.68
N LYS A 8 -13.78 1.45 1.96
CA LYS A 8 -14.84 0.57 2.46
C LYS A 8 -15.24 -0.50 1.45
N ASP A 9 -15.27 -0.16 0.16
CA ASP A 9 -15.55 -1.14 -0.90
C ASP A 9 -14.42 -2.18 -0.98
N VAL A 10 -13.17 -1.75 -0.81
CA VAL A 10 -11.99 -2.65 -0.77
C VAL A 10 -12.07 -3.58 0.44
N LEU A 11 -12.33 -3.07 1.63
CA LEU A 11 -12.47 -3.90 2.85
C LEU A 11 -13.62 -4.90 2.73
N ALA A 12 -14.75 -4.49 2.13
CA ALA A 12 -15.86 -5.38 1.85
C ALA A 12 -15.47 -6.51 0.89
N LEU A 13 -14.70 -6.20 -0.16
CA LEU A 13 -14.18 -7.20 -1.10
C LEU A 13 -13.24 -8.19 -0.40
N VAL A 14 -12.29 -7.68 0.40
CA VAL A 14 -11.34 -8.52 1.14
C VAL A 14 -12.05 -9.55 2.01
N LYS A 15 -13.13 -9.12 2.69
CA LYS A 15 -13.96 -10.02 3.50
C LYS A 15 -14.80 -10.98 2.66
N ALA A 16 -15.38 -10.51 1.56
CA ALA A 16 -16.27 -11.33 0.72
C ALA A 16 -15.52 -12.46 -0.01
N GLU A 17 -14.30 -12.18 -0.45
CA GLU A 17 -13.46 -13.10 -1.23
C GLU A 17 -12.40 -13.82 -0.36
N GLU A 18 -12.47 -13.68 0.96
CA GLU A 18 -11.55 -14.29 1.93
C GLU A 18 -10.07 -14.05 1.59
N ILE A 19 -9.73 -12.82 1.19
CA ILE A 19 -8.38 -12.45 0.78
C ILE A 19 -7.45 -12.47 1.99
N GLU A 20 -6.33 -13.19 1.89
CA GLU A 20 -5.35 -13.31 2.98
C GLU A 20 -4.18 -12.32 2.87
N VAL A 21 -3.88 -11.84 1.66
CA VAL A 21 -2.70 -11.02 1.36
C VAL A 21 -3.07 -9.86 0.44
N ILE A 22 -2.57 -8.67 0.75
CA ILE A 22 -2.74 -7.45 -0.03
C ILE A 22 -1.38 -7.03 -0.59
N ASP A 23 -1.31 -6.80 -1.90
CA ASP A 23 -0.10 -6.34 -2.58
C ASP A 23 -0.21 -4.84 -2.88
N LEU A 24 0.53 -4.02 -2.13
CA LEU A 24 0.55 -2.58 -2.30
C LEU A 24 1.59 -2.22 -3.36
N ARG A 25 1.16 -1.50 -4.40
CA ARG A 25 2.00 -1.15 -5.56
C ARG A 25 2.14 0.35 -5.70
N PHE A 26 3.35 0.79 -6.02
CA PHE A 26 3.66 2.17 -6.33
C PHE A 26 4.73 2.25 -7.41
N MET A 27 4.97 3.44 -7.92
CA MET A 27 5.93 3.69 -8.99
C MET A 27 7.15 4.42 -8.41
N ASP A 28 8.35 3.94 -8.71
CA ASP A 28 9.57 4.71 -8.42
C ASP A 28 9.76 5.86 -9.41
N PHE A 29 10.71 6.75 -9.13
CA PHE A 29 10.89 7.96 -9.96
C PHE A 29 11.19 7.66 -11.45
N PRO A 30 12.04 6.67 -11.80
CA PRO A 30 12.23 6.26 -13.19
C PRO A 30 11.00 5.63 -13.88
N GLY A 31 9.99 5.19 -13.13
CA GLY A 31 8.75 4.64 -13.67
C GLY A 31 8.59 3.12 -13.54
N LEU A 32 9.43 2.43 -12.73
CA LEU A 32 9.25 1.01 -12.45
C LEU A 32 8.27 0.79 -11.30
N TRP A 33 7.50 -0.29 -11.39
CA TRP A 33 6.68 -0.76 -10.30
C TRP A 33 7.53 -1.33 -9.17
N GLN A 34 7.25 -0.83 -7.98
CA GLN A 34 7.71 -1.36 -6.71
C GLN A 34 6.49 -1.84 -5.94
N HIS A 35 6.65 -2.88 -5.14
CA HIS A 35 5.54 -3.42 -4.37
C HIS A 35 6.02 -4.16 -3.14
N PHE A 36 5.13 -4.28 -2.18
CA PHE A 36 5.30 -5.16 -1.04
C PHE A 36 3.93 -5.69 -0.60
N SER A 37 3.96 -6.82 0.10
CA SER A 37 2.75 -7.52 0.51
C SER A 37 2.57 -7.42 2.02
N ILE A 38 1.33 -7.18 2.44
CA ILE A 38 0.91 -7.20 3.85
C ILE A 38 -0.17 -8.26 4.06
N PRO A 39 -0.29 -8.85 5.26
CA PRO A 39 -1.45 -9.65 5.62
C PRO A 39 -2.74 -8.82 5.53
N ALA A 40 -3.81 -9.37 4.98
CA ALA A 40 -5.09 -8.67 4.85
C ALA A 40 -5.67 -8.21 6.20
N ARG A 41 -5.32 -8.89 7.30
CA ARG A 41 -5.68 -8.48 8.67
C ARG A 41 -5.06 -7.15 9.13
N GLU A 42 -4.05 -6.64 8.42
CA GLU A 42 -3.39 -5.37 8.70
C GLU A 42 -3.98 -4.21 7.89
N LEU A 43 -4.91 -4.49 6.96
CA LEU A 43 -5.64 -3.47 6.21
C LEU A 43 -6.92 -3.09 6.97
N ASP A 44 -7.00 -1.83 7.38
CA ASP A 44 -8.18 -1.25 8.04
C ASP A 44 -8.54 0.12 7.43
N GLU A 45 -9.58 0.78 7.97
CA GLU A 45 -10.00 2.11 7.49
C GLU A 45 -8.90 3.16 7.68
N ASP A 46 -8.14 3.08 8.79
CA ASP A 46 -7.06 4.01 9.11
C ASP A 46 -5.88 3.87 8.15
N THR A 47 -5.67 2.69 7.56
CA THR A 47 -4.60 2.45 6.58
C THR A 47 -4.72 3.35 5.34
N PHE A 48 -5.94 3.68 4.91
CA PHE A 48 -6.17 4.57 3.77
C PHE A 48 -5.85 6.04 4.08
N GLU A 49 -5.95 6.46 5.34
CA GLU A 49 -5.63 7.83 5.76
C GLU A 49 -4.18 7.97 6.28
N GLY A 50 -3.74 7.02 7.10
CA GLY A 50 -2.44 6.96 7.76
C GLY A 50 -1.33 6.39 6.89
N GLY A 51 -1.66 5.46 5.98
CA GLY A 51 -0.69 4.77 5.13
C GLY A 51 0.10 3.68 5.84
N VAL A 52 0.86 2.92 5.05
CA VAL A 52 1.75 1.85 5.52
C VAL A 52 3.20 2.30 5.41
N GLY A 53 3.95 2.13 6.49
CA GLY A 53 5.36 2.48 6.56
C GLY A 53 6.25 1.59 5.68
N PHE A 54 7.21 2.18 4.98
CA PHE A 54 8.25 1.47 4.23
C PHE A 54 9.55 2.30 4.15
N ASP A 55 10.65 1.64 3.78
CA ASP A 55 11.96 2.27 3.60
C ASP A 55 12.10 2.87 2.19
N GLY A 56 12.03 4.21 2.11
CA GLY A 56 12.23 5.00 0.90
C GLY A 56 13.68 5.12 0.45
N SER A 57 14.67 4.83 1.31
CA SER A 57 16.09 4.92 0.95
C SER A 57 16.53 3.82 -0.01
N SER A 58 15.78 2.72 -0.03
CA SER A 58 15.94 1.63 -0.98
C SER A 58 15.28 1.90 -2.34
N ILE A 59 14.56 3.02 -2.51
CA ILE A 59 13.87 3.39 -3.75
C ILE A 59 14.66 4.42 -4.55
N ARG A 60 14.86 4.13 -5.84
CA ARG A 60 15.69 4.96 -6.72
C ARG A 60 15.10 6.35 -6.89
N GLY A 61 15.91 7.36 -6.57
CA GLY A 61 15.54 8.77 -6.69
C GLY A 61 14.63 9.27 -5.56
N TRP A 62 14.50 8.52 -4.46
CA TRP A 62 13.73 8.91 -3.27
C TRP A 62 14.69 9.33 -2.15
N GLN A 63 14.39 8.99 -0.90
CA GLN A 63 15.03 9.56 0.29
C GLN A 63 16.47 9.08 0.49
N ALA A 64 17.25 9.87 1.23
CA ALA A 64 18.53 9.41 1.76
C ALA A 64 18.33 8.50 2.99
N ILE A 65 19.38 7.77 3.39
CA ILE A 65 19.29 6.81 4.51
C ILE A 65 18.93 7.45 5.86
N ASN A 66 19.24 8.73 6.05
CA ASN A 66 18.91 9.47 7.28
C ASN A 66 17.49 10.05 7.28
N GLU A 67 16.76 9.92 6.17
CA GLU A 67 15.37 10.37 5.98
C GLU A 67 14.53 9.23 5.36
N SER A 68 14.89 7.98 5.64
CA SER A 68 14.40 6.78 4.95
C SER A 68 12.91 6.52 5.12
N ASP A 69 12.32 6.88 6.26
CA ASP A 69 10.96 6.48 6.60
C ASP A 69 9.93 7.19 5.72
N MET A 70 9.07 6.40 5.08
CA MET A 70 8.03 6.90 4.19
C MET A 70 6.71 6.12 4.35
N LEU A 71 5.62 6.67 3.80
CA LEU A 71 4.27 6.09 3.87
C LEU A 71 3.73 5.84 2.46
N VAL A 72 3.21 4.64 2.20
CA VAL A 72 2.35 4.34 1.05
C VAL A 72 0.89 4.46 1.48
N LYS A 73 0.14 5.32 0.77
CA LYS A 73 -1.30 5.53 1.02
C LYS A 73 -2.10 5.01 -0.18
N PRO A 74 -2.83 3.89 -0.03
CA PRO A 74 -3.67 3.31 -1.09
C PRO A 74 -4.99 4.06 -1.30
#